data_AF-A0A938C502-F1
#
_entry.id   AF-A0A938C502-F1
#
_cell.length_a   1.000
_cell.length_b   1.000
_cell.length_c   1.000
_cell.angle_alpha   90.00
_cell.angle_beta   90.00
_cell.angle_gamma   90.00
#
_symmetry.space_group_name_H-M   'P 1'
#
loop_
_entity.id
_entity.type
_entity.pdbx_description
1 polymer ?
#
loop_
_entity_poly.entity_id
_entity_poly.type
_entity_poly.pdbx_seq_one_letter_code
_entity_poly.pdbx_strand_id
1 'polypeptide(L)'
;MSGTSSRLIEQTRRLASHDLDPIRRSQLGQYLTPATIADFMASLFANWPSSIRLLDPGAGVGSLTEAFCERLLKCASAETAMSLDCYEIDADLTRYLRYHIDAIGNRLRAQGHRLSATIHEKDFISEAAFFATMGGQGFTHAILNPPYKKINSGSQHRKLLRAAGIETVNLYTAFLGLVIASMRDGGEIVAIVPRSFCNGTYFRPFRNFLLSRTALSHLHVFTSRTRAFQDDDVLQENIILRLVRNGIQSDVVVSDSNDQSFSDYRQRELPFSEIVKPGDVERYIHIPVLDLDGPAHLFSKTLQDLDLEVSTGPVVDFRVRDFWLAEPRRGSAPLLYTHHFRNGSFAWPKEHKKPNALRIVDETEKWLMPRGYYTLTKRFSSKEERRRLVAFVIEPDTLDYPLYGFENHLNVFHSRKTGLDVIPEISST
;
A
#
# COMPACT_ATOMS: atom_id res chain seq x y z
N MET A 1 3.12 27.40 -23.40
CA MET A 1 2.54 26.23 -24.11
C MET A 1 2.18 25.07 -23.16
N SER A 2 2.90 24.84 -22.05
CA SER A 2 2.61 23.72 -21.11
C SER A 2 1.19 23.73 -20.50
N GLY A 3 0.61 24.91 -20.25
CA GLY A 3 -0.72 25.02 -19.62
C GLY A 3 -1.89 24.55 -20.49
N THR A 4 -1.75 24.51 -21.81
CA THR A 4 -2.83 24.07 -22.72
C THR A 4 -2.89 22.55 -22.83
N SER A 5 -1.72 21.89 -22.86
CA SER A 5 -1.62 20.44 -22.97
C SER A 5 -2.09 19.73 -21.70
N SER A 6 -1.64 20.21 -20.54
CA SER A 6 -2.09 19.74 -19.22
C SER A 6 -3.62 19.87 -19.03
N ARG A 7 -4.24 20.94 -19.55
CA ARG A 7 -5.70 21.09 -19.53
C ARG A 7 -6.43 20.09 -20.44
N LEU A 8 -5.89 19.83 -21.63
CA LEU A 8 -6.51 18.90 -22.58
C LEU A 8 -6.48 17.47 -22.04
N ILE A 9 -5.34 17.01 -21.51
CA ILE A 9 -5.26 15.67 -20.93
C ILE A 9 -6.15 15.50 -19.69
N GLU A 10 -6.28 16.55 -18.87
CA GLU A 10 -7.20 16.51 -17.73
C GLU A 10 -8.67 16.44 -18.17
N GLN A 11 -9.04 17.13 -19.26
CA GLN A 11 -10.36 16.98 -19.87
C GLN A 11 -10.58 15.57 -20.43
N THR A 12 -9.62 15.03 -21.18
CA THR A 12 -9.67 13.66 -21.72
C THR A 12 -9.77 12.63 -20.60
N ARG A 13 -9.02 12.80 -19.50
CA ARG A 13 -9.10 11.95 -18.30
C ARG A 13 -10.51 11.94 -17.72
N ARG A 14 -11.13 13.11 -17.58
CA ARG A 14 -12.50 13.24 -17.02
C ARG A 14 -13.54 12.62 -17.95
N LEU A 15 -13.42 12.83 -19.26
CA LEU A 15 -14.30 12.21 -20.25
C LEU A 15 -14.16 10.68 -20.24
N ALA A 16 -12.94 10.16 -20.30
CA ALA A 16 -12.69 8.73 -20.20
C ALA A 16 -13.18 8.14 -18.87
N SER A 17 -13.03 8.85 -17.75
CA SER A 17 -13.56 8.41 -16.45
C SER A 17 -15.09 8.31 -16.44
N HIS A 18 -15.77 9.15 -17.20
CA HIS A 18 -17.23 9.15 -17.32
C HIS A 18 -17.74 8.09 -18.32
N ASP A 19 -17.01 7.86 -19.41
CA ASP A 19 -17.37 6.89 -20.46
C ASP A 19 -17.10 5.43 -20.06
N LEU A 20 -16.19 5.21 -19.10
CA LEU A 20 -15.88 3.88 -18.60
C LEU A 20 -16.99 3.34 -17.70
N ASP A 21 -17.42 2.10 -17.98
CA ASP A 21 -18.32 1.36 -17.10
C ASP A 21 -17.70 1.22 -15.69
N PRO A 22 -18.35 1.73 -14.62
CA PRO A 22 -17.87 1.62 -13.25
C PRO A 22 -17.58 0.16 -12.82
N ILE A 23 -18.33 -0.81 -13.36
CA ILE A 23 -18.12 -2.23 -13.09
C ILE A 23 -16.79 -2.69 -13.70
N ARG A 24 -16.51 -2.31 -14.95
CA ARG A 24 -15.27 -2.66 -15.66
C ARG A 24 -14.05 -2.01 -15.03
N ARG A 25 -14.15 -0.74 -14.62
CA ARG A 25 -13.10 -0.02 -13.87
C ARG A 25 -12.75 -0.71 -12.56
N SER A 26 -13.76 -1.14 -11.79
CA SER A 26 -13.59 -1.92 -10.56
C SER A 26 -13.00 -3.31 -10.83
N GLN A 27 -13.42 -3.97 -11.91
CA GLN A 27 -12.90 -5.28 -12.30
C GLN A 27 -11.42 -5.23 -12.68
N LEU A 28 -10.98 -4.19 -13.39
CA LEU A 28 -9.58 -4.00 -13.78
C LEU A 28 -8.74 -3.33 -12.67
N GLY A 29 -9.39 -2.69 -11.69
CA GLY A 29 -8.72 -1.92 -10.64
C GLY A 29 -7.98 -0.70 -11.18
N GLN A 30 -8.50 -0.09 -12.26
CA GLN A 30 -7.88 1.04 -12.95
C GLN A 30 -8.28 2.37 -12.31
N TYR A 31 -7.29 3.22 -12.05
CA TYR A 31 -7.45 4.57 -11.52
C TYR A 31 -6.64 5.53 -12.37
N LEU A 32 -7.26 6.57 -12.91
CA LEU A 32 -6.55 7.54 -13.75
C LEU A 32 -5.85 8.58 -12.87
N THR A 33 -4.60 8.90 -13.21
CA THR A 33 -3.80 9.84 -12.43
C THR A 33 -4.13 11.29 -12.80
N PRO A 34 -4.49 12.14 -11.83
CA PRO A 34 -4.69 13.57 -12.08
C PRO A 34 -3.40 14.26 -12.53
N ALA A 35 -3.53 15.29 -13.37
CA ALA A 35 -2.38 15.95 -13.99
C ALA A 35 -1.37 16.51 -12.97
N THR A 36 -1.82 17.04 -11.84
CA THR A 36 -0.92 17.59 -10.81
C THR A 36 -0.06 16.50 -10.14
N ILE A 37 -0.63 15.31 -9.90
CA ILE A 37 0.13 14.15 -9.41
C ILE A 37 1.11 13.68 -10.48
N ALA A 38 0.67 13.58 -11.73
CA ALA A 38 1.50 13.14 -12.85
C ALA A 38 2.72 14.08 -13.04
N ASP A 39 2.48 15.40 -13.00
CA ASP A 39 3.53 16.43 -13.08
C ASP A 39 4.53 16.31 -11.92
N PHE A 40 4.04 16.11 -10.69
CA PHE A 40 4.91 15.89 -9.54
C PHE A 40 5.75 14.62 -9.70
N MET A 41 5.14 13.49 -10.10
CA MET A 41 5.86 12.24 -10.37
C MET A 41 6.94 12.43 -11.44
N ALA A 42 6.60 13.06 -12.57
CA ALA A 42 7.55 13.35 -13.63
C ALA A 42 8.69 14.28 -13.16
N SER A 43 8.42 15.19 -12.22
CA SER A 43 9.43 16.10 -11.68
C SER A 43 10.57 15.40 -10.92
N LEU A 44 10.32 14.18 -10.41
CA LEU A 44 11.27 13.40 -9.62
C LEU A 44 12.39 12.77 -10.47
N PHE A 45 12.21 12.65 -11.79
CA PHE A 45 13.28 12.15 -12.66
C PHE A 45 14.46 13.11 -12.69
N ALA A 46 15.67 12.58 -12.50
CA ALA A 46 16.89 13.39 -12.35
C ALA A 46 17.80 13.28 -13.58
N ASN A 47 17.82 12.13 -14.24
CA ASN A 47 18.72 11.86 -15.36
C ASN A 47 18.01 12.07 -16.70
N TRP A 48 18.61 12.85 -17.60
CA TRP A 48 18.07 13.13 -18.94
C TRP A 48 19.11 12.83 -20.02
N PRO A 49 19.40 11.54 -20.30
CA PRO A 49 20.36 11.16 -21.33
C PRO A 49 19.84 11.49 -22.73
N SER A 50 20.75 11.57 -23.71
CA SER A 50 20.41 11.81 -25.12
C SER A 50 19.58 10.68 -25.77
N SER A 51 19.53 9.50 -25.14
CA SER A 51 18.69 8.37 -25.54
C SER A 51 17.86 7.87 -24.36
N ILE A 52 16.55 7.98 -24.49
CA ILE A 52 15.55 7.59 -23.50
C ILE A 52 14.71 6.44 -24.05
N ARG A 53 14.56 5.39 -23.26
CA ARG A 53 13.53 4.37 -23.41
C ARG A 53 12.60 4.46 -22.22
N LEU A 54 11.37 4.95 -22.43
CA LEU A 54 10.33 5.13 -21.41
C LEU A 54 9.34 3.96 -21.47
N LEU A 55 9.05 3.38 -20.30
CA LEU A 55 7.97 2.43 -20.10
C LEU A 55 6.82 3.07 -19.29
N ASP A 56 5.61 3.01 -19.84
CA ASP A 56 4.36 3.27 -19.12
C ASP A 56 3.50 1.99 -19.16
N PRO A 57 3.58 1.12 -18.12
CA PRO A 57 3.04 -0.24 -18.16
C PRO A 57 1.53 -0.32 -17.95
N GLY A 58 0.87 0.81 -17.68
CA GLY A 58 -0.57 0.91 -17.47
C GLY A 58 -1.01 2.32 -17.82
N ALA A 59 -0.88 2.65 -19.10
CA ALA A 59 -0.87 4.03 -19.58
C ALA A 59 -2.21 4.74 -19.44
N GLY A 60 -3.33 4.01 -19.42
CA GLY A 60 -4.66 4.60 -19.42
C GLY A 60 -4.85 5.55 -20.60
N VAL A 61 -5.18 6.81 -20.31
CA VAL A 61 -5.28 7.89 -21.32
C VAL A 61 -3.94 8.57 -21.64
N GLY A 62 -2.84 8.18 -20.98
CA GLY A 62 -1.50 8.72 -21.20
C GLY A 62 -1.14 9.92 -20.32
N SER A 63 -1.82 10.13 -19.18
CA SER A 63 -1.54 11.27 -18.28
C SER A 63 -0.10 11.28 -17.73
N LEU A 64 0.43 10.12 -17.33
CA LEU A 64 1.81 10.00 -16.84
C LEU A 64 2.83 10.20 -17.95
N THR A 65 2.56 9.60 -19.11
CA THR A 65 3.37 9.78 -20.32
C THR A 65 3.47 11.25 -20.74
N GLU A 66 2.35 11.98 -20.74
CA GLU A 66 2.31 13.41 -21.05
C GLU A 66 3.14 14.24 -20.06
N ALA A 67 2.98 14.00 -18.76
CA ALA A 67 3.77 14.69 -17.74
C ALA A 67 5.27 14.44 -17.89
N PHE A 68 5.67 13.20 -18.21
CA PHE A 68 7.07 12.87 -18.50
C PHE A 68 7.58 13.64 -19.73
N CYS A 69 6.81 13.66 -20.83
CA CYS A 69 7.19 14.38 -22.05
C CYS A 69 7.28 15.89 -21.82
N GLU A 70 6.37 16.49 -21.05
CA GLU A 70 6.45 17.91 -20.67
C GLU A 70 7.67 18.21 -19.80
N ARG A 71 8.10 17.25 -18.97
CA ARG A 71 9.36 17.38 -18.21
C ARG A 71 10.57 17.23 -19.12
N LEU A 72 10.54 16.30 -20.07
CA LEU A 72 11.60 16.10 -21.07
C LEU A 72 11.89 17.40 -21.82
N LEU A 73 10.86 18.09 -22.30
CA LEU A 73 11.01 19.36 -23.03
C LEU A 73 11.69 20.47 -22.21
N LYS A 74 11.63 20.39 -20.88
CA LYS A 74 12.23 21.38 -19.98
C LYS A 74 13.66 21.01 -19.56
N CYS A 75 13.99 19.73 -19.52
CA CYS A 75 15.18 19.23 -18.82
C CYS A 75 16.17 18.49 -19.74
N ALA A 76 15.71 17.87 -20.81
CA ALA A 76 16.56 17.13 -21.72
C ALA A 76 17.25 18.06 -22.73
N SER A 77 18.40 17.62 -23.24
CA SER A 77 19.07 18.33 -24.34
C SER A 77 18.21 18.29 -25.60
N ALA A 78 18.40 19.28 -26.48
CA ALA A 78 17.85 19.25 -27.83
C ALA A 78 18.20 17.92 -28.54
N GLU A 79 17.33 17.49 -29.46
CA GLU A 79 17.53 16.28 -30.28
C GLU A 79 17.59 14.94 -29.51
N THR A 80 17.17 14.93 -28.24
CA THR A 80 17.01 13.69 -27.47
C THR A 80 16.14 12.69 -28.23
N ALA A 81 16.64 11.46 -28.38
CA ALA A 81 15.93 10.34 -28.99
C ALA A 81 15.15 9.59 -27.92
N MET A 82 13.84 9.47 -28.10
CA MET A 82 12.93 8.79 -27.18
C MET A 82 12.24 7.61 -27.88
N SER A 83 12.31 6.43 -27.26
CA SER A 83 11.40 5.33 -27.54
C SER A 83 10.40 5.20 -26.38
N LEU A 84 9.12 5.10 -26.71
CA LEU A 84 8.03 4.99 -25.76
C LEU A 84 7.32 3.64 -25.93
N ASP A 85 7.20 2.89 -24.84
CA ASP A 85 6.39 1.68 -24.77
C ASP A 85 5.25 1.90 -23.77
N CYS A 86 4.03 1.98 -24.28
CA CYS A 86 2.82 2.10 -23.46
C CYS A 86 2.04 0.78 -23.50
N TYR A 87 1.61 0.27 -22.34
CA TYR A 87 0.70 -0.87 -22.26
C TYR A 87 -0.67 -0.42 -21.76
N GLU A 88 -1.72 -0.81 -22.46
CA GLU A 88 -3.11 -0.61 -22.04
C GLU A 88 -3.96 -1.76 -22.57
N ILE A 89 -4.66 -2.45 -21.67
CA ILE A 89 -5.49 -3.62 -22.03
C ILE A 89 -6.92 -3.21 -22.39
N ASP A 90 -7.35 -2.03 -21.95
CA ASP A 90 -8.68 -1.51 -22.24
C ASP A 90 -8.72 -0.83 -23.61
N ALA A 91 -9.50 -1.43 -24.53
CA ALA A 91 -9.65 -0.92 -25.88
C ALA A 91 -10.27 0.50 -25.95
N ASP A 92 -11.10 0.89 -24.98
CA ASP A 92 -11.72 2.22 -24.94
C ASP A 92 -10.68 3.28 -24.54
N LEU A 93 -9.86 2.99 -23.52
CA LEU A 93 -8.73 3.84 -23.12
C LEU A 93 -7.66 3.92 -24.21
N THR A 94 -7.41 2.83 -24.91
CA THR A 94 -6.40 2.79 -25.97
C THR A 94 -6.72 3.76 -27.12
N ARG A 95 -8.00 4.02 -27.42
CA ARG A 95 -8.39 5.02 -28.43
C ARG A 95 -7.94 6.43 -28.02
N TYR A 96 -8.21 6.80 -26.77
CA TYR A 96 -7.76 8.07 -26.19
C TYR A 96 -6.23 8.16 -26.17
N LEU A 97 -5.57 7.08 -25.76
CA LEU A 97 -4.11 7.00 -25.70
C LEU A 97 -3.47 7.22 -27.07
N ARG A 98 -3.94 6.54 -28.12
CA ARG A 98 -3.39 6.68 -29.49
C ARG A 98 -3.41 8.12 -29.97
N TYR A 99 -4.57 8.78 -29.89
CA TYR A 99 -4.72 10.19 -30.27
C TYR A 99 -3.76 11.10 -29.48
N HIS A 100 -3.61 10.82 -28.19
CA HIS A 100 -2.77 11.60 -27.31
C HIS A 100 -1.26 11.41 -27.60
N ILE A 101 -0.81 10.17 -27.84
CA ILE A 101 0.57 9.88 -28.22
C ILE A 101 0.93 10.55 -29.55
N ASP A 102 0.03 10.57 -30.52
CA ASP A 102 0.25 11.28 -31.79
C ASP A 102 0.43 12.79 -31.58
N ALA A 103 -0.39 13.40 -30.71
CA ALA A 103 -0.27 14.81 -30.34
C ALA A 103 1.07 15.11 -29.64
N ILE A 104 1.49 14.25 -28.71
CA ILE A 104 2.81 14.32 -28.05
C ILE A 104 3.92 14.24 -29.10
N GLY A 105 3.86 13.27 -30.02
CA GLY A 105 4.87 13.07 -31.06
C GLY A 105 5.03 14.30 -31.95
N ASN A 106 3.93 14.92 -32.37
CA ASN A 106 3.97 16.15 -33.15
C ASN A 106 4.61 17.31 -32.37
N ARG A 107 4.29 17.45 -31.08
CA ARG A 107 4.84 18.49 -30.20
C ARG A 107 6.34 18.31 -29.97
N LEU A 108 6.79 17.08 -29.68
CA LEU A 108 8.20 16.77 -29.49
C LEU A 108 9.01 16.99 -30.77
N ARG A 109 8.50 16.57 -31.93
CA ARG A 109 9.17 16.78 -33.24
C ARG A 109 9.29 18.26 -33.59
N ALA A 110 8.26 19.07 -33.30
CA ALA A 110 8.30 20.51 -33.51
C ALA A 110 9.39 21.21 -32.67
N GLN A 111 9.84 20.58 -31.58
CA GLN A 111 10.93 21.06 -30.72
C GLN A 111 12.26 20.32 -30.99
N GLY A 112 12.37 19.59 -32.10
CA GLY A 112 13.60 18.94 -32.54
C GLY A 112 13.87 17.56 -31.94
N HIS A 113 12.96 17.01 -31.13
CA HIS A 113 13.13 15.68 -30.54
C HIS A 113 12.65 14.56 -31.48
N ARG A 114 13.28 13.38 -31.38
CA ARG A 114 12.86 12.19 -32.13
C ARG A 114 12.06 11.27 -31.22
N LEU A 115 10.80 10.98 -31.58
CA LEU A 115 9.95 10.03 -30.87
C LEU A 115 9.60 8.83 -31.75
N SER A 116 9.84 7.63 -31.22
CA SER A 116 9.22 6.38 -31.64
C SER A 116 8.31 5.90 -30.51
N ALA A 117 7.05 5.57 -30.81
CA ALA A 117 6.10 5.12 -29.80
C ALA A 117 5.41 3.83 -30.23
N THR A 118 5.27 2.89 -29.31
CA THR A 118 4.54 1.64 -29.49
C THR A 118 3.50 1.51 -28.39
N ILE A 119 2.25 1.26 -28.78
CA ILE A 119 1.15 0.98 -27.87
C ILE A 119 0.84 -0.51 -27.96
N HIS A 120 0.94 -1.19 -26.81
CA HIS A 120 0.72 -2.61 -26.65
C HIS A 120 -0.66 -2.86 -26.05
N GLU A 121 -1.60 -3.33 -26.87
CA GLU A 121 -2.94 -3.77 -26.46
C GLU A 121 -2.91 -5.20 -25.88
N LYS A 122 -2.09 -5.40 -24.86
CA LYS A 122 -1.82 -6.71 -24.28
C LYS A 122 -1.74 -6.63 -22.76
N ASP A 123 -1.91 -7.79 -22.11
CA ASP A 123 -1.64 -7.94 -20.68
C ASP A 123 -0.14 -7.76 -20.38
N PHE A 124 0.20 -6.67 -19.68
CA PHE A 124 1.58 -6.33 -19.32
C PHE A 124 2.26 -7.44 -18.50
N ILE A 125 1.53 -8.09 -17.58
CA ILE A 125 2.11 -9.14 -16.73
C ILE A 125 2.65 -10.28 -17.59
N SER A 126 1.87 -10.70 -18.58
CA SER A 126 2.23 -11.81 -19.48
C SER A 126 3.46 -11.49 -20.33
N GLU A 127 3.50 -10.32 -20.97
CA GLU A 127 4.64 -9.94 -21.81
C GLU A 127 5.90 -9.67 -20.95
N ALA A 128 5.78 -8.86 -19.90
CA ALA A 128 6.93 -8.48 -19.10
C ALA A 128 7.52 -9.63 -18.29
N ALA A 129 6.71 -10.59 -17.82
CA ALA A 129 7.24 -11.78 -17.16
C ALA A 129 8.08 -12.63 -18.10
N PHE A 130 7.69 -12.76 -19.37
CA PHE A 130 8.48 -13.44 -20.39
C PHE A 130 9.82 -12.73 -20.61
N PHE A 131 9.82 -11.42 -20.84
CA PHE A 131 11.06 -10.66 -21.03
C PHE A 131 11.96 -10.63 -19.80
N ALA A 132 11.39 -10.63 -18.59
CA ALA A 132 12.16 -10.74 -17.35
C ALA A 132 13.00 -12.03 -17.31
N THR A 133 12.49 -13.15 -17.85
CA THR A 133 13.26 -14.40 -17.95
C THR A 133 14.40 -14.36 -18.99
N MET A 134 14.36 -13.39 -19.91
CA MET A 134 15.38 -13.18 -20.94
C MET A 134 16.37 -12.05 -20.60
N GLY A 135 16.39 -11.56 -19.35
CA GLY A 135 17.29 -10.49 -18.90
C GLY A 135 16.72 -9.08 -18.96
N GLY A 136 15.41 -8.92 -19.23
CA GLY A 136 14.72 -7.64 -19.25
C GLY A 136 14.79 -6.92 -20.60
N GLN A 137 14.16 -5.75 -20.68
CA GLN A 137 14.01 -4.99 -21.94
C GLN A 137 14.94 -3.77 -22.01
N GLY A 138 15.65 -3.45 -20.93
CA GLY A 138 16.66 -2.39 -20.88
C GLY A 138 16.08 -0.97 -20.87
N PHE A 139 14.93 -0.76 -20.22
CA PHE A 139 14.34 0.58 -20.11
C PHE A 139 15.19 1.51 -19.25
N THR A 140 15.22 2.78 -19.64
CA THR A 140 15.97 3.83 -18.95
C THR A 140 15.11 4.57 -17.92
N HIS A 141 13.82 4.69 -18.21
CA HIS A 141 12.84 5.38 -17.39
C HIS A 141 11.55 4.56 -17.35
N ALA A 142 10.88 4.55 -16.21
CA ALA A 142 9.53 4.01 -16.09
C ALA A 142 8.68 4.89 -15.18
N ILE A 143 7.46 5.19 -15.59
CA ILE A 143 6.48 5.93 -14.79
C ILE A 143 5.19 5.11 -14.73
N LEU A 144 4.61 4.93 -13.54
CA LEU A 144 3.44 4.05 -13.42
C LEU A 144 2.48 4.40 -12.28
N ASN A 145 1.20 4.21 -12.58
CA ASN A 145 0.11 4.06 -11.62
C ASN A 145 -0.57 2.71 -11.88
N PRO A 146 -0.04 1.60 -11.32
CA PRO A 146 -0.52 0.27 -11.64
C PRO A 146 -1.88 -0.04 -10.99
N PRO A 147 -2.61 -1.07 -11.46
CA PRO A 147 -3.95 -1.37 -10.95
C PRO A 147 -3.96 -1.93 -9.52
N TYR A 148 -5.01 -1.61 -8.75
CA TYR A 148 -5.14 -1.95 -7.33
C TYR A 148 -6.10 -3.11 -7.09
N LYS A 149 -5.62 -4.33 -7.31
CA LYS A 149 -6.41 -5.56 -7.07
C LYS A 149 -5.54 -6.69 -6.54
N LYS A 150 -6.14 -7.57 -5.73
CA LYS A 150 -5.51 -8.83 -5.30
C LYS A 150 -5.38 -9.81 -6.45
N ILE A 151 -4.27 -10.54 -6.44
CA ILE A 151 -4.00 -11.65 -7.36
C ILE A 151 -4.54 -12.93 -6.73
N ASN A 152 -5.31 -13.69 -7.50
CA ASN A 152 -5.73 -15.02 -7.08
C ASN A 152 -4.52 -15.97 -7.06
N SER A 153 -4.31 -16.71 -5.97
CA SER A 153 -3.14 -17.59 -5.79
C SER A 153 -3.03 -18.71 -6.83
N GLY A 154 -4.14 -19.15 -7.43
CA GLY A 154 -4.15 -20.15 -8.51
C GLY A 154 -4.09 -19.57 -9.92
N SER A 155 -4.03 -18.24 -10.08
CA SER A 155 -4.10 -17.58 -11.39
C SER A 155 -2.85 -17.80 -12.25
N GLN A 156 -3.02 -17.66 -13.57
CA GLN A 156 -1.89 -17.65 -14.52
C GLN A 156 -0.90 -16.52 -14.21
N HIS A 157 -1.38 -15.33 -13.82
CA HIS A 157 -0.51 -14.22 -13.38
C HIS A 157 0.41 -14.65 -12.24
N ARG A 158 -0.10 -15.41 -11.26
CA ARG A 158 0.73 -15.89 -10.14
C ARG A 158 1.84 -16.82 -10.61
N LYS A 159 1.56 -17.72 -11.56
CA LYS A 159 2.56 -18.64 -12.14
C LYS A 159 3.65 -17.89 -12.91
N LEU A 160 3.25 -16.93 -13.75
CA LEU A 160 4.16 -16.10 -14.54
C LEU A 160 5.09 -15.26 -13.65
N LEU A 161 4.53 -14.61 -12.63
CA LEU A 161 5.31 -13.81 -11.67
C LEU A 161 6.33 -14.67 -10.91
N ARG A 162 5.94 -15.88 -10.50
CA ARG A 162 6.87 -16.82 -9.85
C ARG A 162 8.00 -17.23 -10.78
N ALA A 163 7.72 -17.49 -12.06
CA ALA A 163 8.76 -17.79 -13.05
C ALA A 163 9.75 -16.62 -13.23
N ALA A 164 9.28 -15.38 -13.09
CA ALA A 164 10.11 -14.18 -13.06
C ALA A 164 10.77 -13.88 -11.70
N GLY A 165 10.64 -14.77 -10.70
CA GLY A 165 11.22 -14.60 -9.36
C GLY A 165 10.49 -13.57 -8.47
N ILE A 166 9.23 -13.23 -8.80
CA ILE A 166 8.42 -12.22 -8.10
C ILE A 166 7.33 -12.92 -7.28
N GLU A 167 7.51 -12.93 -5.96
CA GLU A 167 6.50 -13.42 -5.03
C GLU A 167 5.66 -12.26 -4.48
N THR A 168 4.38 -12.18 -4.88
CA THR A 168 3.46 -11.14 -4.42
C THR A 168 1.98 -11.56 -4.51
N VAL A 169 1.11 -10.77 -3.86
CA VAL A 169 -0.33 -11.00 -3.71
C VAL A 169 -1.22 -9.90 -4.35
N ASN A 170 -0.64 -8.82 -4.89
CA ASN A 170 -1.38 -7.71 -5.49
C ASN A 170 -0.81 -7.30 -6.86
N LEU A 171 -1.68 -6.82 -7.76
CA LEU A 171 -1.30 -6.39 -9.10
C LEU A 171 -0.30 -5.23 -9.08
N TYR A 172 -0.47 -4.23 -8.20
CA TYR A 172 0.45 -3.09 -8.18
C TYR A 172 1.91 -3.47 -7.89
N THR A 173 2.13 -4.44 -7.01
CA THR A 173 3.48 -4.96 -6.70
C THR A 173 3.97 -5.92 -7.79
N ALA A 174 3.07 -6.62 -8.48
CA ALA A 174 3.43 -7.39 -9.67
C ALA A 174 3.94 -6.48 -10.79
N PHE A 175 3.22 -5.40 -11.10
CA PHE A 175 3.62 -4.40 -12.09
C PHE A 175 4.95 -3.75 -11.70
N LEU A 176 5.06 -3.23 -10.47
CA LEU A 176 6.30 -2.60 -10.01
C LEU A 176 7.49 -3.58 -10.03
N GLY A 177 7.29 -4.84 -9.63
CA GLY A 177 8.32 -5.87 -9.68
C GLY A 177 8.79 -6.19 -11.09
N LEU A 178 7.86 -6.32 -12.04
CA LEU A 178 8.17 -6.56 -13.45
C LEU A 178 8.84 -5.36 -14.10
N VAL A 179 8.41 -4.14 -13.77
CA VAL A 179 9.08 -2.91 -14.21
C VAL A 179 10.53 -2.88 -13.74
N ILE A 180 10.78 -3.16 -12.44
CA ILE A 180 12.14 -3.27 -11.90
C ILE A 180 12.96 -4.32 -12.69
N ALA A 181 12.37 -5.46 -13.03
CA ALA A 181 13.03 -6.50 -13.83
C ALA A 181 13.30 -6.08 -15.29
N SER A 182 12.51 -5.16 -15.84
CA SER A 182 12.65 -4.66 -17.22
C SER A 182 13.62 -3.48 -17.36
N MET A 183 14.03 -2.84 -16.26
CA MET A 183 14.97 -1.71 -16.28
C MET A 183 16.41 -2.14 -16.54
N ARG A 184 17.17 -1.28 -17.24
CA ARG A 184 18.65 -1.37 -17.24
C ARG A 184 19.23 -0.86 -15.93
N ASP A 185 20.50 -1.16 -15.68
CA ASP A 185 21.24 -0.58 -14.55
C ASP A 185 21.33 0.95 -14.65
N GLY A 186 21.12 1.62 -13.52
CA GLY A 186 20.96 3.08 -13.43
C GLY A 186 19.62 3.61 -13.95
N GLY A 187 18.71 2.75 -14.41
CA GLY A 187 17.38 3.18 -14.86
C GLY A 187 16.51 3.72 -13.71
N GLU A 188 15.73 4.76 -13.98
CA GLU A 188 14.89 5.43 -12.98
C GLU A 188 13.43 4.97 -13.08
N ILE A 189 12.82 4.71 -11.93
CA ILE A 189 11.42 4.31 -11.81
C ILE A 189 10.71 5.26 -10.88
N VAL A 190 9.60 5.86 -11.32
CA VAL A 190 8.72 6.65 -10.46
C VAL A 190 7.33 6.03 -10.46
N ALA A 191 6.86 5.60 -9.28
CA ALA A 191 5.62 4.88 -9.13
C ALA A 191 4.72 5.50 -8.07
N ILE A 192 3.42 5.48 -8.30
CA ILE A 192 2.42 5.70 -7.24
C ILE A 192 1.74 4.38 -6.89
N VAL A 193 1.85 3.96 -5.63
CA VAL A 193 1.39 2.64 -5.19
C VAL A 193 0.81 2.67 -3.77
N PRO A 194 -0.05 1.71 -3.39
CA PRO A 194 -0.54 1.59 -2.01
C PRO A 194 0.59 1.36 -1.00
N ARG A 195 0.56 2.08 0.13
CA ARG A 195 1.55 1.99 1.24
C ARG A 195 1.65 0.59 1.84
N SER A 196 0.62 -0.24 1.72
CA SER A 196 0.52 -1.53 2.42
C SER A 196 1.70 -2.49 2.22
N PHE A 197 2.48 -2.38 1.12
CA PHE A 197 3.67 -3.22 0.96
C PHE A 197 4.81 -2.87 1.93
N CYS A 198 4.82 -1.65 2.48
CA CYS A 198 5.84 -1.16 3.39
C CYS A 198 5.85 -1.91 4.72
N ASN A 199 4.68 -2.34 5.21
CA ASN A 199 4.53 -2.98 6.54
C ASN A 199 3.70 -4.28 6.56
N GLY A 200 3.05 -4.67 5.47
CA GLY A 200 2.29 -5.92 5.44
C GLY A 200 3.21 -7.14 5.41
N THR A 201 2.99 -8.12 6.30
CA THR A 201 3.82 -9.33 6.43
C THR A 201 3.89 -10.14 5.14
N TYR A 202 2.78 -10.27 4.42
CA TYR A 202 2.72 -10.96 3.11
C TYR A 202 3.61 -10.32 2.02
N PHE A 203 4.06 -9.08 2.21
CA PHE A 203 4.91 -8.37 1.25
C PHE A 203 6.41 -8.48 1.55
N ARG A 204 6.83 -9.21 2.58
CA ARG A 204 8.26 -9.41 2.87
C ARG A 204 9.05 -9.92 1.65
N PRO A 205 8.58 -10.93 0.88
CA PRO A 205 9.30 -11.36 -0.33
C PRO A 205 9.45 -10.23 -1.36
N PHE A 206 8.41 -9.43 -1.55
CA PHE A 206 8.43 -8.29 -2.47
C PHE A 206 9.37 -7.17 -1.98
N ARG A 207 9.38 -6.84 -0.68
CA ARG A 207 10.33 -5.86 -0.12
C ARG A 207 11.77 -6.32 -0.31
N ASN A 208 12.06 -7.60 -0.06
CA ASN A 208 13.37 -8.18 -0.34
C ASN A 208 13.73 -8.07 -1.83
N PHE A 209 12.79 -8.38 -2.72
CA PHE A 209 13.00 -8.26 -4.16
C PHE A 209 13.33 -6.81 -4.57
N LEU A 210 12.54 -5.84 -4.11
CA LEU A 210 12.70 -4.42 -4.41
C LEU A 210 14.02 -3.88 -3.87
N LEU A 211 14.25 -4.00 -2.55
CA LEU A 211 15.41 -3.40 -1.88
C LEU A 211 16.75 -4.04 -2.28
N SER A 212 16.76 -5.28 -2.79
CA SER A 212 17.98 -5.91 -3.32
C SER A 212 18.32 -5.50 -4.74
N ARG A 213 17.39 -4.82 -5.44
CA ARG A 213 17.48 -4.52 -6.87
C ARG A 213 17.45 -3.03 -7.17
N THR A 214 17.11 -2.20 -6.20
CA THR A 214 17.02 -0.76 -6.39
C THR A 214 17.56 0.00 -5.20
N ALA A 215 18.09 1.19 -5.47
CA ALA A 215 18.22 2.22 -4.46
C ALA A 215 16.89 2.99 -4.37
N LEU A 216 16.35 3.14 -3.17
CA LEU A 216 15.20 4.00 -2.89
C LEU A 216 15.70 5.42 -2.63
N SER A 217 15.33 6.39 -3.46
CA SER A 217 15.85 7.77 -3.33
C SER A 217 14.79 8.77 -2.86
N HIS A 218 13.51 8.49 -3.10
CA HIS A 218 12.42 9.40 -2.74
C HIS A 218 11.19 8.62 -2.27
N LEU A 219 10.56 9.11 -1.20
CA LEU A 219 9.25 8.69 -0.72
C LEU A 219 8.39 9.92 -0.45
N HIS A 220 7.22 9.99 -1.08
CA HIS A 220 6.24 11.04 -0.83
C HIS A 220 4.92 10.45 -0.33
N VAL A 221 4.32 11.09 0.68
CA VAL A 221 3.05 10.69 1.27
C VAL A 221 2.05 11.84 1.34
N PHE A 222 0.77 11.52 1.11
CA PHE A 222 -0.32 12.46 1.31
C PHE A 222 -0.85 12.36 2.75
N THR A 223 -0.86 13.45 3.51
CA THR A 223 -1.28 13.46 4.92
C THR A 223 -2.79 13.51 5.09
N SER A 224 -3.53 14.11 4.13
CA SER A 224 -4.99 14.09 4.16
C SER A 224 -5.55 12.76 3.65
N ARG A 225 -6.24 12.05 4.54
CA ARG A 225 -6.92 10.78 4.24
C ARG A 225 -8.17 10.92 3.36
N THR A 226 -8.58 12.13 2.99
CA THR A 226 -9.86 12.39 2.31
C THR A 226 -9.76 13.16 0.99
N ARG A 227 -8.58 13.67 0.58
CA ARG A 227 -8.50 14.62 -0.55
C ARG A 227 -7.58 14.23 -1.71
N ALA A 228 -6.72 13.23 -1.56
CA ALA A 228 -5.73 12.88 -2.59
C ALA A 228 -6.27 12.13 -3.82
N PHE A 229 -7.50 11.58 -3.77
CA PHE A 229 -8.17 10.91 -4.89
C PHE A 229 -9.71 11.04 -4.73
N GLN A 230 -10.25 12.26 -4.77
CA GLN A 230 -11.69 12.47 -4.50
C GLN A 230 -12.62 11.83 -5.54
N ASP A 231 -12.13 11.63 -6.77
CA ASP A 231 -12.93 11.14 -7.89
C ASP A 231 -13.14 9.61 -7.87
N ASP A 232 -12.32 8.89 -7.10
CA ASP A 232 -12.37 7.44 -6.98
C ASP A 232 -12.52 7.10 -5.50
N ASP A 233 -13.55 6.33 -5.13
CA ASP A 233 -13.92 5.94 -3.75
C ASP A 233 -12.87 4.99 -3.10
N VAL A 234 -11.61 5.22 -3.41
CA VAL A 234 -10.54 4.25 -3.41
C VAL A 234 -9.31 4.86 -2.76
N LEU A 235 -8.99 4.19 -1.66
CA LEU A 235 -7.73 4.17 -0.93
C LEU A 235 -7.46 5.35 -0.02
N GLN A 236 -7.29 5.00 1.25
CA GLN A 236 -6.43 5.77 2.13
C GLN A 236 -5.04 5.12 2.10
N GLU A 237 -4.01 5.96 1.96
CA GLU A 237 -2.56 5.67 2.05
C GLU A 237 -1.83 5.18 0.78
N ASN A 238 -1.95 5.89 -0.36
CA ASN A 238 -0.99 5.74 -1.48
C ASN A 238 0.30 6.54 -1.20
N ILE A 239 1.43 6.07 -1.76
CA ILE A 239 2.73 6.73 -1.70
C ILE A 239 3.30 6.88 -3.11
N ILE A 240 4.07 7.92 -3.34
CA ILE A 240 4.90 8.07 -4.55
C ILE A 240 6.32 7.73 -4.17
N LEU A 241 7.00 6.93 -4.99
CA LEU A 241 8.38 6.52 -4.75
C LEU A 241 9.23 6.69 -6.00
N ARG A 242 10.51 7.03 -5.81
CA ARG A 242 11.55 7.00 -6.85
C ARG A 242 12.58 5.93 -6.52
N LEU A 243 12.83 5.05 -7.49
CA LEU A 243 13.83 3.99 -7.41
C LEU A 243 14.86 4.14 -8.52
N VAL A 244 16.08 3.69 -8.26
CA VAL A 244 17.15 3.57 -9.27
C VAL A 244 17.61 2.11 -9.33
N ARG A 245 17.49 1.47 -10.48
CA ARG A 245 17.88 0.06 -10.69
C ARG A 245 19.37 -0.14 -10.46
N ASN A 246 19.75 -1.07 -9.58
CA ASN A 246 21.14 -1.32 -9.17
C ASN A 246 21.91 -0.04 -8.77
N GLY A 247 21.20 0.99 -8.29
CA GLY A 247 21.81 2.19 -7.75
C GLY A 247 22.48 1.92 -6.40
N ILE A 248 23.44 2.78 -6.04
CA ILE A 248 24.03 2.78 -4.70
C ILE A 248 23.03 3.46 -3.77
N GLN A 249 22.64 2.77 -2.69
CA GLN A 249 21.72 3.31 -1.71
C GLN A 249 22.38 4.47 -0.96
N SER A 250 21.75 5.64 -1.00
CA SER A 250 22.11 6.86 -0.27
C SER A 250 21.01 7.24 0.71
N ASP A 251 21.07 8.46 1.24
CA ASP A 251 19.95 9.06 1.95
C ASP A 251 18.70 9.15 1.06
N VAL A 252 17.54 9.16 1.71
CA VAL A 252 16.23 9.14 1.08
C VAL A 252 15.53 10.46 1.35
N VAL A 253 15.06 11.13 0.30
CA VAL A 253 14.19 12.28 0.43
C VAL A 253 12.79 11.80 0.84
N VAL A 254 12.33 12.20 2.02
CA VAL A 254 10.97 11.96 2.50
C VAL A 254 10.21 13.27 2.43
N SER A 255 9.11 13.29 1.69
CA SER A 255 8.24 14.46 1.57
C SER A 255 6.78 14.17 1.87
N ASP A 256 6.05 15.20 2.25
CA ASP A 256 4.61 15.13 2.43
C ASP A 256 3.89 16.40 2.01
N SER A 257 2.61 16.24 1.68
CA SER A 257 1.65 17.31 1.41
C SER A 257 0.26 16.87 1.86
N ASN A 258 -0.64 17.82 2.12
CA ASN A 258 -2.01 17.49 2.47
C ASN A 258 -2.74 16.80 1.33
N ASP A 259 -2.63 17.33 0.11
CA ASP A 259 -3.36 16.84 -1.04
C ASP A 259 -2.57 16.99 -2.36
N GLN A 260 -3.27 16.77 -3.48
CA GLN A 260 -2.73 16.79 -4.83
C GLN A 260 -2.39 18.21 -5.34
N SER A 261 -2.67 19.26 -4.56
CA SER A 261 -2.25 20.62 -4.90
C SER A 261 -0.75 20.83 -4.66
N PHE A 262 -0.16 20.04 -3.76
CA PHE A 262 1.22 20.19 -3.29
C PHE A 262 1.54 21.61 -2.76
N SER A 263 0.51 22.39 -2.38
CA SER A 263 0.66 23.78 -1.93
C SER A 263 1.42 23.91 -0.61
N ASP A 264 1.40 22.86 0.20
CA ASP A 264 2.07 22.74 1.50
C ASP A 264 3.20 21.71 1.47
N TYR A 265 3.79 21.47 0.29
CA TYR A 265 4.87 20.53 0.11
C TYR A 265 6.06 20.84 1.04
N ARG A 266 6.48 19.83 1.78
CA ARG A 266 7.67 19.86 2.62
C ARG A 266 8.46 18.57 2.45
N GLN A 267 9.78 18.66 2.60
CA GLN A 267 10.67 17.53 2.47
C GLN A 267 11.82 17.59 3.46
N ARG A 268 12.39 16.44 3.77
CA ARG A 268 13.67 16.28 4.46
C ARG A 268 14.44 15.11 3.86
N GLU A 269 15.74 15.13 4.02
CA GLU A 269 16.61 14.01 3.69
C GLU A 269 16.90 13.21 4.95
N LEU A 270 16.79 11.89 4.87
CA LEU A 270 17.00 10.98 6.00
C LEU A 270 17.94 9.85 5.60
N PRO A 271 18.82 9.40 6.51
CA PRO A 271 19.61 8.19 6.30
C PRO A 271 18.72 7.01 5.94
N PHE A 272 19.15 6.18 4.98
CA PHE A 272 18.38 4.98 4.62
C PHE A 272 18.13 4.04 5.80
N SER A 273 19.02 4.03 6.81
CA SER A 273 18.85 3.27 8.06
C SER A 273 17.67 3.73 8.91
N GLU A 274 17.15 4.94 8.71
CA GLU A 274 15.91 5.39 9.34
C GLU A 274 14.67 4.88 8.62
N ILE A 275 14.77 4.69 7.30
CA ILE A 275 13.71 4.19 6.43
C ILE A 275 13.61 2.67 6.50
N VAL A 276 14.73 1.95 6.43
CA VAL A 276 14.80 0.50 6.59
C VAL A 276 15.81 0.18 7.68
N LYS A 277 15.33 -0.35 8.80
CA LYS A 277 16.17 -0.59 9.97
C LYS A 277 17.23 -1.67 9.67
N PRO A 278 18.52 -1.42 9.93
CA PRO A 278 19.55 -2.44 9.82
C PRO A 278 19.23 -3.66 10.69
N GLY A 279 19.37 -4.87 10.15
CA GLY A 279 19.09 -6.11 10.86
C GLY A 279 17.61 -6.50 10.95
N ASP A 280 16.67 -5.65 10.51
CA ASP A 280 15.25 -6.05 10.45
C ASP A 280 15.03 -7.12 9.37
N VAL A 281 14.72 -8.34 9.83
CA VAL A 281 14.45 -9.52 9.01
C VAL A 281 13.20 -9.33 8.14
N GLU A 282 12.24 -8.53 8.59
CA GLU A 282 11.03 -8.19 7.84
C GLU A 282 11.26 -7.07 6.83
N ARG A 283 12.36 -6.32 6.97
CA ARG A 283 12.74 -5.17 6.13
C ARG A 283 11.59 -4.19 5.94
N TYR A 284 10.94 -3.78 7.03
CA TYR A 284 9.88 -2.80 6.94
C TYR A 284 10.40 -1.46 6.40
N ILE A 285 9.57 -0.80 5.59
CA ILE A 285 9.85 0.54 5.07
C ILE A 285 9.08 1.53 5.95
N HIS A 286 9.80 2.14 6.87
CA HIS A 286 9.30 3.20 7.73
C HIS A 286 9.26 4.51 6.96
N ILE A 287 8.10 5.15 6.97
CA ILE A 287 7.95 6.50 6.42
C ILE A 287 7.65 7.43 7.58
N PRO A 288 8.67 8.06 8.17
CA PRO A 288 8.51 8.94 9.32
C PRO A 288 7.81 10.21 8.85
N VAL A 289 6.56 10.38 9.28
CA VAL A 289 5.80 11.62 9.03
C VAL A 289 6.48 12.74 9.83
N LEU A 290 6.63 13.92 9.21
CA LEU A 290 7.47 15.02 9.70
C LEU A 290 7.17 15.50 11.14
N ASP A 291 5.96 15.27 11.66
CA ASP A 291 5.53 15.80 12.98
C ASP A 291 5.49 14.73 14.11
N LEU A 292 5.98 13.52 13.87
CA LEU A 292 6.02 12.46 14.88
C LEU A 292 7.46 12.18 15.29
N ASP A 293 8.02 13.05 16.12
CA ASP A 293 9.26 12.82 16.87
C ASP A 293 9.02 11.80 17.98
N GLY A 294 8.96 10.52 17.61
CA GLY A 294 9.00 9.41 18.55
C GLY A 294 10.42 8.84 18.61
N PRO A 295 10.92 8.40 19.79
CA PRO A 295 12.22 7.74 19.87
C PRO A 295 12.28 6.55 18.90
N ALA A 296 13.28 6.55 18.01
CA ALA A 296 13.42 5.60 16.92
C ALA A 296 13.61 4.12 17.37
N HIS A 297 13.79 3.89 18.67
CA HIS A 297 14.14 2.61 19.27
C HIS A 297 13.54 2.47 20.68
N LEU A 298 12.24 2.19 20.80
CA LEU A 298 11.63 2.00 22.12
C LEU A 298 11.70 0.57 22.65
N PHE A 299 11.99 -0.43 21.82
CA PHE A 299 11.88 -1.83 22.22
C PHE A 299 13.07 -2.65 21.73
N SER A 300 13.81 -3.24 22.68
CA SER A 300 14.96 -4.13 22.45
C SER A 300 14.58 -5.62 22.44
N LYS A 301 13.32 -5.93 22.74
CA LYS A 301 12.78 -7.28 22.86
C LYS A 301 11.55 -7.44 21.98
N THR A 302 11.42 -8.60 21.36
CA THR A 302 10.17 -9.05 20.74
C THR A 302 9.17 -9.45 21.83
N LEU A 303 7.90 -9.62 21.47
CA LEU A 303 6.90 -10.17 22.40
C LEU A 303 7.28 -11.58 22.84
N GLN A 304 7.88 -12.38 21.95
CA GLN A 304 8.34 -13.73 22.27
C GLN A 304 9.46 -13.72 23.31
N ASP A 305 10.37 -12.73 23.29
CA ASP A 305 11.42 -12.56 24.30
C ASP A 305 10.87 -12.14 25.68
N LEU A 306 9.56 -11.83 25.76
CA LEU A 306 8.82 -11.49 26.96
C LEU A 306 7.83 -12.60 27.35
N ASP A 307 7.86 -13.76 26.69
CA ASP A 307 6.85 -14.84 26.84
C ASP A 307 5.41 -14.36 26.59
N LEU A 308 5.26 -13.34 25.72
CA LEU A 308 4.00 -12.76 25.28
C LEU A 308 3.66 -13.19 23.85
N GLU A 309 2.38 -13.47 23.63
CA GLU A 309 1.79 -13.74 22.34
C GLU A 309 0.59 -12.79 22.12
N VAL A 310 0.24 -12.58 20.85
CA VAL A 310 -0.94 -11.80 20.47
C VAL A 310 -1.80 -12.62 19.53
N SER A 311 -3.06 -12.81 19.91
CA SER A 311 -4.08 -13.38 19.03
C SER A 311 -5.04 -12.30 18.57
N THR A 312 -5.34 -12.25 17.29
CA THR A 312 -6.61 -11.64 16.86
C THR A 312 -7.73 -12.47 17.45
N GLY A 313 -8.70 -11.81 18.10
CA GLY A 313 -9.80 -12.42 18.85
C GLY A 313 -10.24 -13.76 18.26
N PRO A 314 -10.03 -14.88 18.98
CA PRO A 314 -10.16 -16.21 18.38
C PRO A 314 -11.59 -16.54 17.91
N VAL A 315 -12.59 -15.83 18.44
CA VAL A 315 -13.98 -16.01 18.07
C VAL A 315 -14.31 -15.19 16.82
N VAL A 316 -14.40 -15.87 15.68
CA VAL A 316 -14.98 -15.30 14.45
C VAL A 316 -16.50 -15.46 14.53
N ASP A 317 -17.18 -14.42 15.01
CA ASP A 317 -18.55 -14.50 15.50
C ASP A 317 -19.56 -15.10 14.52
N PHE A 318 -19.47 -14.74 13.24
CA PHE A 318 -20.39 -15.21 12.21
C PHE A 318 -20.27 -16.71 11.90
N ARG A 319 -19.15 -17.35 12.28
CA ARG A 319 -18.95 -18.79 12.14
C ARG A 319 -19.56 -19.59 13.30
N VAL A 320 -19.95 -18.92 14.39
CA VAL A 320 -20.49 -19.55 15.61
C VAL A 320 -21.86 -19.00 16.01
N ARG A 321 -22.62 -18.49 15.03
CA ARG A 321 -23.94 -17.85 15.27
C ARG A 321 -24.93 -18.75 15.99
N ASP A 322 -24.90 -20.04 15.72
CA ASP A 322 -25.81 -21.03 16.33
C ASP A 322 -25.59 -21.20 17.84
N PHE A 323 -24.49 -20.66 18.36
CA PHE A 323 -24.12 -20.72 19.78
C PHE A 323 -24.25 -19.36 20.49
N TRP A 324 -24.71 -18.32 19.79
CA TRP A 324 -24.88 -16.98 20.33
C TRP A 324 -25.95 -16.92 21.39
N LEU A 325 -25.68 -16.14 22.44
CA LEU A 325 -26.60 -15.87 23.53
C LEU A 325 -26.68 -14.35 23.72
N ALA A 326 -27.87 -13.80 23.54
CA ALA A 326 -28.12 -12.38 23.74
C ALA A 326 -27.79 -11.97 25.18
N GLU A 327 -28.20 -12.79 26.15
CA GLU A 327 -27.93 -12.62 27.57
C GLU A 327 -27.08 -13.77 28.12
N PRO A 328 -26.21 -13.51 29.10
CA PRO A 328 -25.45 -14.56 29.75
C PRO A 328 -26.34 -15.51 30.55
N ARG A 329 -25.97 -16.79 30.59
CA ARG A 329 -26.67 -17.83 31.36
C ARG A 329 -25.71 -18.92 31.84
N ARG A 330 -26.18 -19.81 32.71
CA ARG A 330 -25.39 -20.96 33.17
C ARG A 330 -24.89 -21.79 31.97
N GLY A 331 -23.61 -22.15 31.99
CA GLY A 331 -22.97 -22.89 30.88
C GLY A 331 -22.60 -22.02 29.67
N SER A 332 -22.47 -20.71 29.85
CA SER A 332 -21.98 -19.78 28.82
C SER A 332 -20.74 -19.05 29.27
N ALA A 333 -19.96 -18.57 28.29
CA ALA A 333 -18.83 -17.68 28.48
C ALA A 333 -19.18 -16.28 27.96
N PRO A 334 -18.68 -15.20 28.59
CA PRO A 334 -18.77 -13.85 28.03
C PRO A 334 -18.15 -13.80 26.64
N LEU A 335 -18.82 -13.16 25.69
CA LEU A 335 -18.28 -12.89 24.36
C LEU A 335 -18.05 -11.38 24.23
N LEU A 336 -16.78 -10.98 24.28
CA LEU A 336 -16.38 -9.59 24.36
C LEU A 336 -16.14 -9.00 22.97
N TYR A 337 -16.80 -7.88 22.71
CA TYR A 337 -16.72 -7.09 21.49
C TYR A 337 -16.15 -5.70 21.77
N THR A 338 -15.66 -5.02 20.74
CA THR A 338 -15.14 -3.64 20.83
C THR A 338 -16.12 -2.62 21.42
N HIS A 339 -17.44 -2.83 21.30
CA HIS A 339 -18.47 -1.91 21.81
C HIS A 339 -18.72 -2.01 23.33
N HIS A 340 -18.22 -3.07 23.98
CA HIS A 340 -18.15 -3.18 25.44
C HIS A 340 -17.06 -2.27 26.02
N PHE A 341 -16.16 -1.77 25.17
CA PHE A 341 -15.02 -0.93 25.55
C PHE A 341 -15.16 0.47 24.96
N ARG A 342 -15.60 1.44 25.75
CA ARG A 342 -15.84 2.83 25.29
C ARG A 342 -15.33 3.83 26.32
N ASN A 343 -14.67 4.89 25.86
CA ASN A 343 -14.19 5.99 26.71
C ASN A 343 -13.32 5.54 27.90
N GLY A 344 -12.52 4.48 27.73
CA GLY A 344 -11.69 3.93 28.80
C GLY A 344 -12.43 3.05 29.82
N SER A 345 -13.75 2.85 29.69
CA SER A 345 -14.51 1.96 30.56
C SER A 345 -14.91 0.65 29.88
N PHE A 346 -15.11 -0.37 30.72
CA PHE A 346 -15.65 -1.67 30.35
C PHE A 346 -17.09 -1.78 30.85
N ALA A 347 -18.01 -2.20 29.97
CA ALA A 347 -19.40 -2.46 30.32
C ALA A 347 -19.90 -3.71 29.58
N TRP A 348 -20.26 -4.73 30.35
CA TRP A 348 -20.80 -6.00 29.88
C TRP A 348 -21.72 -6.59 30.97
N PRO A 349 -22.88 -7.18 30.61
CA PRO A 349 -23.48 -7.22 29.28
C PRO A 349 -23.98 -5.84 28.83
N LYS A 350 -24.29 -5.70 27.54
CA LYS A 350 -24.82 -4.47 26.95
C LYS A 350 -25.83 -4.77 25.85
N GLU A 351 -26.89 -3.96 25.78
CA GLU A 351 -27.87 -4.05 24.70
C GLU A 351 -27.22 -3.68 23.36
N HIS A 352 -27.24 -4.62 22.42
CA HIS A 352 -26.69 -4.45 21.08
C HIS A 352 -27.28 -5.50 20.12
N LYS A 353 -27.12 -5.30 18.80
CA LYS A 353 -27.47 -6.32 17.79
C LYS A 353 -26.57 -7.57 17.83
N LYS A 354 -25.50 -7.53 18.63
CA LYS A 354 -24.51 -8.62 18.79
C LYS A 354 -24.78 -9.28 20.14
N PRO A 355 -24.51 -10.60 20.28
CA PRO A 355 -24.71 -11.31 21.54
C PRO A 355 -23.77 -10.81 22.64
N ASN A 356 -24.12 -11.09 23.90
CA ASN A 356 -23.21 -10.87 25.02
C ASN A 356 -22.44 -12.13 25.42
N ALA A 357 -22.94 -13.32 25.10
CA ALA A 357 -22.34 -14.58 25.52
C ALA A 357 -22.31 -15.64 24.41
N LEU A 358 -21.46 -16.63 24.61
CA LEU A 358 -21.34 -17.81 23.76
C LEU A 358 -21.60 -19.06 24.60
N ARG A 359 -22.42 -19.98 24.10
CA ARG A 359 -22.62 -21.28 24.75
C ARG A 359 -21.31 -22.07 24.76
N ILE A 360 -20.97 -22.67 25.89
CA ILE A 360 -19.77 -23.51 26.03
C ILE A 360 -20.13 -24.93 25.58
N VAL A 361 -19.56 -25.35 24.46
CA VAL A 361 -19.63 -26.70 23.85
C VAL A 361 -18.31 -27.00 23.16
N ASP A 362 -18.04 -28.26 22.82
CA ASP A 362 -16.80 -28.70 22.17
C ASP A 362 -16.45 -27.87 20.92
N GLU A 363 -17.45 -27.42 20.15
CA GLU A 363 -17.24 -26.62 18.94
C GLU A 363 -16.74 -25.20 19.22
N THR A 364 -17.09 -24.63 20.38
CA THR A 364 -16.78 -23.24 20.77
C THR A 364 -15.65 -23.14 21.77
N GLU A 365 -15.49 -24.13 22.66
CA GLU A 365 -14.55 -24.10 23.79
C GLU A 365 -13.10 -23.89 23.36
N LYS A 366 -12.69 -24.48 22.23
CA LYS A 366 -11.34 -24.31 21.65
C LYS A 366 -10.96 -22.86 21.30
N TRP A 367 -11.94 -21.95 21.23
CA TRP A 367 -11.75 -20.52 20.97
C TRP A 367 -11.84 -19.66 22.22
N LEU A 368 -12.23 -20.25 23.35
CA LEU A 368 -12.33 -19.56 24.62
C LEU A 368 -10.98 -19.60 25.33
N MET A 369 -10.74 -18.63 26.20
CA MET A 369 -9.52 -18.48 26.97
C MET A 369 -9.88 -18.47 28.47
N PRO A 370 -9.07 -19.05 29.35
CA PRO A 370 -9.36 -19.11 30.78
C PRO A 370 -9.39 -17.72 31.42
N ARG A 371 -10.06 -17.61 32.56
CA ARG A 371 -10.00 -16.42 33.43
C ARG A 371 -8.55 -16.03 33.72
N GLY A 372 -8.25 -14.74 33.62
CA GLY A 372 -6.90 -14.22 33.79
C GLY A 372 -6.79 -12.75 33.42
N TYR A 373 -5.58 -12.20 33.55
CA TYR A 373 -5.29 -10.85 33.07
C TYR A 373 -5.08 -10.84 31.56
N TYR A 374 -5.79 -9.97 30.84
CA TYR A 374 -5.62 -9.79 29.41
C TYR A 374 -5.49 -8.32 29.07
N THR A 375 -4.49 -7.97 28.27
CA THR A 375 -4.46 -6.66 27.60
C THR A 375 -5.12 -6.82 26.23
N LEU A 376 -6.08 -5.96 25.94
CA LEU A 376 -6.84 -5.94 24.71
C LEU A 376 -6.54 -4.68 23.93
N THR A 377 -6.42 -4.76 22.60
CA THR A 377 -6.42 -3.57 21.74
C THR A 377 -7.49 -3.69 20.67
N LYS A 378 -8.12 -2.56 20.31
CA LYS A 378 -9.02 -2.55 19.15
C LYS A 378 -8.21 -2.78 17.88
N ARG A 379 -8.60 -3.76 17.06
CA ARG A 379 -7.99 -4.03 15.75
C ARG A 379 -8.23 -2.88 14.78
N PHE A 380 -9.38 -2.21 14.92
CA PHE A 380 -9.74 -1.01 14.17
C PHE A 380 -10.24 0.06 15.14
N SER A 381 -9.56 1.20 15.20
CA SER A 381 -10.03 2.38 15.94
C SER A 381 -11.00 3.17 15.05
N SER A 382 -12.12 3.64 15.60
CA SER A 382 -13.05 4.49 14.85
C SER A 382 -12.43 5.86 14.59
N LYS A 383 -12.97 6.60 13.61
CA LYS A 383 -12.50 7.96 13.27
C LYS A 383 -12.67 8.96 14.43
N GLU A 384 -13.50 8.63 15.43
CA GLU A 384 -13.79 9.47 16.60
C GLU A 384 -12.80 9.26 17.76
N GLU A 385 -12.01 8.19 17.74
CA GLU A 385 -11.04 7.87 18.80
C GLU A 385 -9.84 8.83 18.72
N ARG A 386 -9.50 9.49 19.84
CA ARG A 386 -8.39 10.47 19.90
C ARG A 386 -7.00 9.82 19.77
N ARG A 387 -6.88 8.52 20.02
CA ARG A 387 -5.60 7.77 20.02
C ARG A 387 -5.57 6.74 18.90
N ARG A 388 -4.40 6.55 18.29
CA ARG A 388 -4.17 5.53 17.26
C ARG A 388 -4.36 4.12 17.81
N LEU A 389 -3.86 3.88 19.03
CA LEU A 389 -4.03 2.64 19.78
C LEU A 389 -4.99 2.88 20.93
N VAL A 390 -6.03 2.05 21.02
CA VAL A 390 -6.99 2.04 22.13
C VAL A 390 -6.87 0.68 22.80
N ALA A 391 -6.40 0.70 24.05
CA ALA A 391 -6.11 -0.50 24.84
C ALA A 391 -6.98 -0.56 26.10
N PHE A 392 -7.26 -1.78 26.56
CA PHE A 392 -8.04 -2.07 27.77
C PHE A 392 -7.41 -3.25 28.50
N VAL A 393 -7.58 -3.31 29.82
CA VAL A 393 -7.19 -4.47 30.63
C VAL A 393 -8.46 -5.15 31.11
N ILE A 394 -8.53 -6.46 30.94
CA ILE A 394 -9.48 -7.32 31.63
C ILE A 394 -8.73 -7.95 32.79
N GLU A 395 -9.24 -7.75 34.00
CA GLU A 395 -8.73 -8.39 35.20
C GLU A 395 -9.57 -9.64 35.49
N PRO A 396 -9.01 -10.64 36.19
CA PRO A 396 -9.76 -11.82 36.60
C PRO A 396 -11.07 -11.46 37.30
N ASP A 397 -11.09 -10.43 38.13
CA ASP A 397 -12.26 -10.07 38.93
C ASP A 397 -13.26 -9.17 38.21
N THR A 398 -12.95 -8.77 36.97
CA THR A 398 -13.87 -7.99 36.13
C THR A 398 -15.10 -8.81 35.71
N LEU A 399 -14.93 -10.12 35.51
CA LEU A 399 -15.97 -11.04 35.06
C LEU A 399 -15.88 -12.35 35.83
N ASP A 400 -16.92 -12.72 36.57
CA ASP A 400 -16.93 -13.97 37.33
C ASP A 400 -17.29 -15.19 36.46
N TYR A 401 -16.45 -15.47 35.46
CA TYR A 401 -16.61 -16.60 34.54
C TYR A 401 -15.29 -17.34 34.36
N PRO A 402 -15.30 -18.68 34.23
CA PRO A 402 -14.07 -19.47 34.10
C PRO A 402 -13.40 -19.31 32.72
N LEU A 403 -14.17 -18.94 31.70
CA LEU A 403 -13.75 -18.84 30.31
C LEU A 403 -14.29 -17.54 29.69
N TYR A 404 -13.49 -16.91 28.84
CA TYR A 404 -13.81 -15.69 28.10
C TYR A 404 -13.67 -15.93 26.60
N GLY A 405 -14.61 -15.41 25.82
CA GLY A 405 -14.54 -15.31 24.37
C GLY A 405 -14.16 -13.91 23.94
N PHE A 406 -13.18 -13.77 23.05
CA PHE A 406 -12.79 -12.49 22.47
C PHE A 406 -13.08 -12.48 20.97
N GLU A 407 -13.84 -11.49 20.52
CA GLU A 407 -14.21 -11.38 19.11
C GLU A 407 -13.10 -10.78 18.23
N ASN A 408 -13.06 -11.17 16.96
CA ASN A 408 -11.96 -10.92 16.00
C ASN A 408 -11.66 -9.45 15.62
N HIS A 409 -12.40 -8.48 16.16
CA HIS A 409 -12.06 -7.06 16.10
C HIS A 409 -11.25 -6.58 17.32
N LEU A 410 -10.93 -7.46 18.26
CA LEU A 410 -9.96 -7.25 19.34
C LEU A 410 -8.66 -7.99 19.00
N ASN A 411 -7.52 -7.45 19.41
CA ASN A 411 -6.29 -8.21 19.58
C ASN A 411 -6.08 -8.45 21.07
N VAL A 412 -5.74 -9.68 21.44
CA VAL A 412 -5.62 -10.17 22.81
C VAL A 412 -4.17 -10.52 23.08
N PHE A 413 -3.56 -9.87 24.05
CA PHE A 413 -2.22 -10.17 24.55
C PHE A 413 -2.33 -11.20 25.67
N HIS A 414 -1.59 -12.29 25.57
CA HIS A 414 -1.69 -13.46 26.44
C HIS A 414 -0.36 -14.22 26.48
N SER A 415 -0.23 -15.18 27.40
CA SER A 415 0.88 -16.16 27.37
C SER A 415 0.30 -17.53 27.05
N ARG A 416 0.62 -18.12 25.89
CA ARG A 416 0.14 -19.45 25.48
C ARG A 416 -1.38 -19.68 25.65
N LYS A 417 -2.18 -18.68 25.27
CA LYS A 417 -3.64 -18.59 25.45
C LYS A 417 -4.16 -18.53 26.88
N THR A 418 -3.32 -18.33 27.89
CA THR A 418 -3.73 -18.04 29.27
C THR A 418 -3.52 -16.57 29.60
N GLY A 419 -4.11 -16.11 30.70
CA GLY A 419 -3.89 -14.76 31.21
C GLY A 419 -2.41 -14.51 31.52
N LEU A 420 -2.05 -13.23 31.56
CA LEU A 420 -0.72 -12.77 31.94
C LEU A 420 -0.55 -12.84 33.47
N ASP A 421 0.69 -13.10 33.90
CA ASP A 421 1.03 -13.02 35.32
C ASP A 421 1.04 -11.57 35.80
N VAL A 422 0.64 -11.37 37.07
CA VAL A 422 0.83 -10.08 37.74
C VAL A 422 2.31 -9.93 38.01
N ILE A 423 2.94 -8.94 37.38
CA ILE A 423 4.28 -8.52 37.79
C ILE A 423 4.09 -7.82 39.13
N PRO A 424 4.68 -8.31 40.24
CA PRO A 424 4.66 -7.58 41.50
C PRO A 424 5.23 -6.19 41.25
N GLU A 425 4.59 -5.14 41.79
CA GLU A 425 5.00 -3.74 41.58
C GLU A 425 6.53 -3.62 41.58
N ILE A 426 7.09 -3.10 40.49
CA ILE A 426 8.45 -2.59 40.51
C ILE A 426 8.42 -1.48 41.55
N SER A 427 8.90 -1.79 42.76
CA SER A 427 9.07 -0.82 43.82
C SER A 427 9.88 0.33 43.21
N SER A 428 9.24 1.49 43.07
CA SER A 428 9.87 2.67 42.52
C SER A 428 11.04 3.06 43.42
N THR A 429 12.26 2.67 43.04
CA THR A 429 13.51 3.26 43.52
C THR A 429 13.96 4.36 42.59
#